data_AF-A0A1L9WFC0-F1
#
_entry.id   AF-A0A1L9WFC0-F1
#
_cell.length_a   1.000
_cell.length_b   1.000
_cell.length_c   1.000
_cell.angle_alpha   90.00
_cell.angle_beta   90.00
_cell.angle_gamma   90.00
#
_symmetry.space_group_name_H-M   'P 1'
#
loop_
_entity.id
_entity.type
_entity.pdbx_description
1 polymer ?
#
loop_
_entity_poly.entity_id
_entity_poly.type
_entity_poly.pdbx_seq_one_letter_code
_entity_poly.pdbx_strand_id
1 'polypeptide(L)'
;MTSSQAPEITLYRGFPWPGKYTWSPFVTKLEARLRFAGISYRTDAGSPLGSPRGKIPYVDLTDRTTGAKTTISDSALITRGFIEDGVITDLNRDLGAEKKVLDAGVKALLEDRLYFYLNHEKWIENYYEMRKHALSALPYPAKVAVGYYIYRRQREMLYNQGTLRFTLEELKGFKEEVWTSISELLVSRKAQKQGDGPFWVLGGEEPTEADAVLFGFLAASLVCSA
;
A
#
# COMPACT_ATOMS: atom_id res chain seq x y z
N MET A 1 -26.00 -5.35 15.08
CA MET A 1 -25.18 -4.39 15.86
C MET A 1 -25.50 -3.00 15.34
N THR A 2 -26.07 -2.14 16.19
CA THR A 2 -26.47 -0.77 15.85
C THR A 2 -25.25 0.09 15.58
N SER A 3 -25.28 0.83 14.47
CA SER A 3 -24.23 1.71 13.92
C SER A 3 -23.63 2.75 14.91
N SER A 4 -24.22 2.97 16.08
CA SER A 4 -23.81 4.01 17.03
C SER A 4 -22.59 3.70 17.91
N GLN A 5 -22.06 2.47 17.92
CA GLN A 5 -20.93 2.07 18.78
C GLN A 5 -19.60 1.81 18.06
N ALA A 6 -19.58 1.76 16.73
CA ALA A 6 -18.32 1.53 16.01
C ALA A 6 -17.40 2.76 16.10
N PRO A 7 -16.10 2.59 16.38
CA PRO A 7 -15.17 3.71 16.46
C PRO A 7 -15.12 4.46 15.13
N GLU A 8 -14.95 5.78 15.19
CA GLU A 8 -14.67 6.57 14.00
C GLU A 8 -13.23 6.33 13.55
N ILE A 9 -13.07 5.97 12.28
CA ILE A 9 -11.76 5.65 11.68
C ILE A 9 -11.30 6.84 10.84
N THR A 10 -10.14 7.41 11.19
CA THR A 10 -9.44 8.40 10.36
C THR A 10 -8.16 7.79 9.81
N LEU A 11 -8.07 7.67 8.49
CA LEU A 11 -6.91 7.17 7.76
C LEU A 11 -5.98 8.29 7.33
N TYR A 12 -4.74 8.25 7.79
CA TYR A 12 -3.69 9.21 7.46
C TYR A 12 -2.89 8.73 6.27
N ARG A 13 -2.97 9.48 5.16
CA ARG A 13 -2.59 9.01 3.82
C ARG A 13 -1.50 9.82 3.12
N GLY A 14 -0.85 10.76 3.82
CA GLY A 14 0.06 11.72 3.21
C GLY A 14 -0.64 13.04 2.89
N PHE A 15 -1.55 13.02 1.91
CA PHE A 15 -2.24 14.22 1.41
C PHE A 15 -3.76 14.14 1.64
N PRO A 16 -4.43 15.26 1.97
CA PRO A 16 -5.86 15.27 2.24
C PRO A 16 -6.66 15.38 0.93
N TRP A 17 -6.49 14.42 0.03
CA TRP A 17 -7.21 14.38 -1.25
C TRP A 17 -8.17 13.17 -1.29
N PRO A 18 -9.40 13.32 -0.74
CA PRO A 18 -10.41 12.28 -0.80
C PRO A 18 -10.68 11.86 -2.26
N GLY A 19 -10.91 10.56 -2.47
CA GLY A 19 -11.28 10.01 -3.78
C GLY A 19 -10.14 9.90 -4.80
N LYS A 20 -8.92 10.35 -4.49
CA LYS A 20 -7.73 10.15 -5.35
C LYS A 20 -6.88 9.01 -4.82
N TYR A 21 -6.18 8.27 -5.69
CA TYR A 21 -5.15 7.32 -5.25
C TYR A 21 -3.86 8.04 -4.88
N THR A 22 -3.04 7.44 -4.01
CA THR A 22 -1.74 8.00 -3.62
C THR A 22 -0.59 7.29 -4.32
N TRP A 23 0.58 7.92 -4.29
CA TRP A 23 1.84 7.34 -4.77
C TRP A 23 2.39 6.25 -3.83
N SER A 24 1.78 6.06 -2.65
CA SER A 24 2.12 4.99 -1.71
C SER A 24 1.19 3.78 -1.94
N PRO A 25 1.72 2.62 -2.37
CA PRO A 25 0.91 1.43 -2.55
C PRO A 25 0.31 0.93 -1.23
N PHE A 26 1.01 1.12 -0.11
CA PHE A 26 0.55 0.71 1.22
C PHE A 26 -0.69 1.49 1.70
N VAL A 27 -0.83 2.75 1.29
CA VAL A 27 -2.03 3.53 1.56
C VAL A 27 -3.18 3.00 0.73
N THR A 28 -2.97 2.86 -0.58
CA THR A 28 -4.03 2.45 -1.51
C THR A 28 -4.51 1.01 -1.24
N LYS A 29 -3.61 0.08 -0.87
CA LYS A 29 -4.01 -1.28 -0.47
C LYS A 29 -4.88 -1.28 0.79
N LEU A 30 -4.58 -0.44 1.77
CA LEU A 30 -5.37 -0.36 3.00
C LEU A 30 -6.74 0.24 2.71
N GLU A 31 -6.81 1.29 1.89
CA GLU A 31 -8.10 1.83 1.42
C GLU A 31 -8.94 0.79 0.68
N ALA A 32 -8.31 -0.01 -0.20
CA ALA A 32 -8.99 -1.09 -0.89
C ALA A 32 -9.52 -2.13 0.10
N ARG A 33 -8.70 -2.51 1.09
CA ARG A 33 -9.08 -3.49 2.12
C ARG A 33 -10.27 -3.03 2.98
N LEU A 34 -10.30 -1.76 3.37
CA LEU A 34 -11.42 -1.17 4.10
C LEU A 34 -12.70 -1.13 3.24
N ARG A 35 -12.56 -0.87 1.94
CA ARG A 35 -13.70 -0.89 0.98
C ARG A 35 -14.22 -2.31 0.76
N PHE A 36 -13.35 -3.31 0.63
CA PHE A 36 -13.75 -4.72 0.56
C PHE A 36 -14.56 -5.14 1.80
N ALA A 37 -14.21 -4.60 2.97
CA ALA A 37 -14.96 -4.85 4.21
C ALA A 37 -16.22 -3.97 4.37
N GLY A 38 -16.52 -3.07 3.43
CA GLY A 38 -17.65 -2.14 3.54
C GLY A 38 -17.54 -1.13 4.69
N ILE A 39 -16.33 -0.88 5.21
CA ILE A 39 -16.11 0.00 6.36
C ILE A 39 -16.01 1.45 5.90
N SER A 40 -16.73 2.33 6.60
CA SER A 40 -16.63 3.78 6.42
C SER A 40 -15.41 4.33 7.16
N TYR A 41 -14.64 5.19 6.49
CA TYR A 41 -13.50 5.88 7.06
C TYR A 41 -13.39 7.30 6.51
N ARG A 42 -12.80 8.20 7.30
CA ARG A 42 -12.34 9.51 6.84
C ARG A 42 -10.89 9.42 6.42
N THR A 43 -10.46 10.35 5.58
CA THR A 43 -9.05 10.48 5.19
C THR A 43 -8.52 11.85 5.60
N ASP A 44 -7.29 11.89 6.08
CA ASP A 44 -6.62 13.14 6.42
C ASP A 44 -5.15 13.16 5.96
N ALA A 45 -4.57 14.36 5.92
CA ALA A 45 -3.14 14.56 5.69
C ALA A 45 -2.34 13.90 6.80
N GLY A 46 -1.29 13.17 6.45
CA GLY A 46 -0.48 12.43 7.41
C GLY A 46 1.00 12.58 7.12
N SER A 47 1.82 12.55 8.15
CA SER A 47 3.28 12.55 7.99
C SER A 47 3.86 11.30 8.65
N PRO A 48 4.92 10.70 8.07
CA PRO A 48 5.70 9.68 8.77
C PRO A 48 6.12 10.12 10.17
N LEU A 49 6.40 11.42 10.40
CA LEU A 49 6.77 11.96 11.71
C LEU A 49 5.65 11.87 12.76
N GLY A 50 4.38 11.88 12.32
CA GLY A 50 3.22 11.74 13.20
C GLY A 50 2.78 10.28 13.42
N SER A 51 3.46 9.33 12.77
CA SER A 51 3.13 7.91 12.85
C SER A 51 3.98 7.21 13.92
N PRO A 52 3.39 6.36 14.78
CA PRO A 52 4.13 5.58 15.79
C PRO A 52 5.34 4.81 15.26
N ARG A 53 5.29 4.35 14.00
CA ARG A 53 6.36 3.59 13.35
C ARG A 53 7.16 4.38 12.30
N GLY A 54 6.93 5.69 12.18
CA GLY A 54 7.65 6.49 11.20
C GLY A 54 7.26 6.19 9.74
N LYS A 55 6.04 5.67 9.49
CA LYS A 55 5.56 5.25 8.17
C LYS A 55 4.08 5.58 7.94
N ILE A 56 3.69 5.74 6.68
CA ILE A 56 2.29 5.83 6.24
C ILE A 56 1.89 4.54 5.51
N PRO A 57 0.61 4.11 5.57
CA PRO A 57 -0.49 4.72 6.32
C PRO A 57 -0.43 4.45 7.82
N TYR A 58 -1.21 5.24 8.57
CA TYR A 58 -1.65 4.94 9.94
C TYR A 58 -3.11 5.35 10.10
N VAL A 59 -3.80 4.80 11.09
CA VAL A 59 -5.20 5.13 11.41
C VAL A 59 -5.31 5.59 12.84
N ASP A 60 -6.27 6.48 13.07
CA ASP A 60 -6.78 6.79 14.39
C ASP A 60 -8.18 6.22 14.55
N LEU A 61 -8.37 5.47 15.63
CA LEU A 61 -9.66 4.99 16.11
C LEU A 61 -10.12 5.92 17.22
N THR A 62 -11.22 6.63 16.99
CA THR A 62 -11.82 7.52 17.99
C THR A 62 -13.10 6.89 18.51
N ASP A 63 -13.13 6.60 19.81
CA ASP A 63 -14.35 6.18 20.49
C ASP A 63 -15.34 7.35 20.50
N ARG A 64 -16.53 7.12 19.93
CA ARG A 64 -17.57 8.17 19.79
C ARG A 64 -18.21 8.58 21.12
N THR A 65 -18.07 7.76 22.16
CA THR A 65 -18.63 7.99 23.50
C THR A 65 -17.62 8.66 24.42
N THR A 66 -16.38 8.14 24.45
CA THR A 66 -15.35 8.60 25.38
C THR A 66 -14.43 9.67 24.78
N GLY A 67 -14.37 9.76 23.44
CA GLY A 67 -13.38 10.57 22.73
C GLY A 67 -11.96 10.02 22.82
N ALA A 68 -11.76 8.84 23.42
CA ALA A 68 -10.46 8.20 23.50
C ALA A 68 -9.97 7.84 22.10
N LYS A 69 -8.66 8.05 21.88
CA LYS A 69 -8.03 7.94 20.56
C LYS A 69 -6.88 6.95 20.60
N THR A 70 -6.93 5.94 19.73
CA THR A 70 -5.88 4.94 19.58
C THR A 70 -5.31 4.99 18.17
N THR A 71 -3.99 5.15 18.05
CA THR A 71 -3.29 5.21 16.77
C THR A 71 -2.66 3.86 16.43
N ILE A 72 -2.96 3.32 15.25
CA ILE A 72 -2.35 2.09 14.73
C ILE A 72 -1.62 2.42 13.43
N SER A 73 -0.35 2.03 13.33
CA SER A 73 0.49 2.25 12.16
C SER A 73 0.85 0.93 11.48
N ASP A 74 1.23 1.02 10.20
CA ASP A 74 1.48 -0.11 9.30
C ASP A 74 0.21 -0.78 8.80
N SER A 75 0.02 -0.76 7.48
CA SER A 75 -1.16 -1.31 6.81
C SER A 75 -1.47 -2.77 7.15
N ALA A 76 -0.46 -3.63 7.33
CA ALA A 76 -0.71 -5.05 7.64
C ALA A 76 -1.14 -5.24 9.09
N LEU A 77 -0.55 -4.46 10.02
CA LEU A 77 -0.92 -4.49 11.43
C LEU A 77 -2.30 -3.87 11.68
N ILE A 78 -2.66 -2.83 10.92
CA ILE A 78 -4.01 -2.25 10.96
C ILE A 78 -5.05 -3.27 10.52
N THR A 79 -4.85 -3.90 9.35
CA THR A 79 -5.76 -4.94 8.86
C THR A 79 -5.85 -6.11 9.85
N ARG A 80 -4.72 -6.59 10.38
CA ARG A 80 -4.70 -7.68 11.36
C ARG A 80 -5.45 -7.32 12.64
N GLY A 81 -5.18 -6.16 13.23
CA GLY A 81 -5.88 -5.71 14.43
C GLY A 81 -7.38 -5.61 14.21
N PHE A 82 -7.81 -5.09 13.05
CA PHE A 82 -9.24 -5.02 12.72
C PHE A 82 -9.88 -6.40 12.54
N ILE A 83 -9.13 -7.39 12.06
CA ILE A 83 -9.61 -8.78 12.00
C ILE A 83 -9.74 -9.37 13.41
N GLU A 84 -8.71 -9.22 14.24
CA GLU A 84 -8.66 -9.73 15.61
C GLU A 84 -9.78 -9.12 16.47
N ASP A 85 -10.05 -7.82 16.29
CA ASP A 85 -11.11 -7.08 16.98
C ASP A 85 -12.51 -7.31 16.37
N GLY A 86 -12.63 -8.11 15.30
CA GLY A 86 -13.89 -8.39 14.61
C GLY A 86 -14.50 -7.20 13.87
N VAL A 87 -13.72 -6.14 13.63
CA VAL A 87 -14.13 -4.95 12.85
C VAL A 87 -14.29 -5.29 11.37
N ILE A 88 -13.40 -6.15 10.84
CA ILE A 88 -13.47 -6.63 9.45
C ILE A 88 -13.31 -8.15 9.38
N THR A 89 -13.92 -8.75 8.37
CA THR A 89 -13.73 -10.17 8.05
C THR A 89 -12.31 -10.45 7.54
N ASP A 90 -11.69 -11.55 7.95
CA ASP A 90 -10.49 -12.11 7.30
C ASP A 90 -10.84 -12.70 5.93
N LEU A 91 -10.30 -12.11 4.86
CA LEU A 91 -10.54 -12.54 3.48
C LEU A 91 -9.90 -13.91 3.17
N ASN A 92 -8.88 -14.29 3.94
CA ASN A 92 -8.10 -15.50 3.67
C ASN A 92 -8.49 -16.67 4.59
N ARG A 93 -9.48 -16.50 5.48
CA ARG A 93 -9.84 -17.50 6.52
C ARG A 93 -10.14 -18.88 5.92
N ASP A 94 -10.92 -18.90 4.83
CA ASP A 94 -11.46 -20.10 4.19
C ASP A 94 -10.52 -20.65 3.08
N LEU A 95 -9.36 -20.03 2.86
CA LEU A 95 -8.41 -20.50 1.87
C LEU A 95 -7.72 -21.81 2.33
N GLY A 96 -7.64 -22.77 1.41
CA GLY A 96 -6.79 -23.95 1.56
C GLY A 96 -5.30 -23.59 1.61
N ALA A 97 -4.48 -24.50 2.15
CA ALA A 97 -3.06 -24.25 2.41
C ALA A 97 -2.28 -23.74 1.19
N GLU A 98 -2.48 -24.34 0.02
CA GLU A 98 -1.82 -23.94 -1.23
C GLU A 98 -2.17 -22.50 -1.63
N LYS A 99 -3.46 -22.14 -1.58
CA LYS A 99 -3.92 -20.77 -1.90
C LYS A 99 -3.40 -19.75 -0.88
N LYS A 100 -3.29 -20.11 0.40
CA LYS A 100 -2.68 -19.25 1.43
C LYS A 100 -1.22 -18.94 1.13
N VAL A 101 -0.45 -19.95 0.69
CA VAL A 101 0.95 -19.75 0.29
C VAL A 101 1.03 -18.91 -0.98
N LEU A 102 0.18 -19.16 -1.97
CA LEU A 102 0.15 -18.35 -3.20
C LEU A 102 -0.20 -16.88 -2.93
N ASP A 103 -1.21 -16.62 -2.08
CA ASP A 103 -1.55 -15.27 -1.61
C ASP A 103 -0.35 -14.59 -0.95
N ALA A 104 0.29 -15.26 0.00
CA ALA A 104 1.49 -14.76 0.67
C ALA A 104 2.63 -14.49 -0.32
N GLY A 105 2.83 -15.37 -1.31
CA GLY A 105 3.83 -15.23 -2.35
C GLY A 105 3.60 -14.01 -3.23
N VAL A 106 2.36 -13.75 -3.67
CA VAL A 106 2.03 -12.54 -4.45
C VAL A 106 2.28 -11.29 -3.61
N LYS A 107 1.87 -11.28 -2.34
CA LYS A 107 2.11 -10.12 -1.47
C LYS A 107 3.60 -9.87 -1.26
N ALA A 108 4.39 -10.90 -0.98
CA ALA A 108 5.84 -10.77 -0.82
C ALA A 108 6.52 -10.30 -2.12
N LEU A 109 6.09 -10.82 -3.27
CA LEU A 109 6.60 -10.38 -4.57
C LEU A 109 6.42 -8.87 -4.80
N LEU A 110 5.28 -8.33 -4.36
CA LEU A 110 4.97 -6.91 -4.52
C LEU A 110 5.61 -6.05 -3.41
N GLU A 111 5.44 -6.45 -2.15
CA GLU A 111 5.83 -5.65 -0.97
C GLU A 111 7.32 -5.75 -0.63
N ASP A 112 7.92 -6.92 -0.83
CA ASP A 112 9.29 -7.21 -0.39
C ASP A 112 10.29 -7.22 -1.55
N ARG A 113 9.81 -7.28 -2.81
CA ARG A 113 10.66 -7.19 -4.01
C ARG A 113 10.36 -5.96 -4.84
N LEU A 114 9.18 -5.90 -5.48
CA LEU A 114 8.85 -4.80 -6.41
C LEU A 114 8.89 -3.42 -5.75
N TYR A 115 8.45 -3.30 -4.49
CA TYR A 115 8.50 -2.06 -3.74
C TYR A 115 9.88 -1.40 -3.75
N PHE A 116 10.96 -2.16 -3.58
CA PHE A 116 12.31 -1.58 -3.55
C PHE A 116 12.73 -1.08 -4.93
N TYR A 117 12.36 -1.77 -6.00
CA TYR A 117 12.62 -1.31 -7.37
C TYR A 117 11.84 -0.03 -7.70
N LEU A 118 10.57 0.05 -7.27
CA LEU A 118 9.78 1.28 -7.42
C LEU A 118 10.31 2.43 -6.56
N ASN A 119 10.92 2.15 -5.39
CA ASN A 119 11.57 3.20 -4.61
C ASN A 119 12.86 3.69 -5.23
N HIS A 120 13.63 2.81 -5.86
CA HIS A 120 14.79 3.21 -6.64
C HIS A 120 14.37 4.19 -7.73
N GLU A 121 13.39 3.81 -8.55
CA GLU A 121 12.86 4.65 -9.61
C GLU A 121 12.38 6.02 -9.09
N LYS A 122 11.53 6.05 -8.07
CA LYS A 122 10.98 7.29 -7.50
C LYS A 122 12.05 8.18 -6.86
N TRP A 123 12.86 7.63 -5.96
CA TRP A 123 13.74 8.44 -5.10
C TRP A 123 15.14 8.61 -5.63
N ILE A 124 15.59 7.79 -6.59
CA ILE A 124 16.93 7.86 -7.16
C ILE A 124 16.87 8.41 -8.59
N GLU A 125 16.11 7.76 -9.49
CA GLU A 125 16.06 8.15 -10.91
C GLU A 125 15.25 9.43 -11.11
N ASN A 126 14.05 9.51 -10.51
CA ASN A 126 13.12 10.63 -10.65
C ASN A 126 13.04 11.52 -9.40
N TYR A 127 14.17 11.64 -8.69
CA TYR A 127 14.28 12.33 -7.41
C TYR A 127 13.62 13.72 -7.38
N TYR A 128 13.82 14.53 -8.43
CA TYR A 128 13.31 15.90 -8.45
C TYR A 128 11.78 15.95 -8.45
N GLU A 129 11.13 15.08 -9.21
CA GLU A 129 9.67 15.06 -9.31
C GLU A 129 9.04 14.37 -8.09
N MET A 130 9.69 13.33 -7.57
CA MET A 130 9.32 12.74 -6.30
C MET A 130 9.41 13.74 -5.14
N ARG A 131 10.52 14.47 -5.03
CA ARG A 131 10.71 15.52 -4.01
C ARG A 131 9.67 16.62 -4.12
N LYS A 132 9.41 17.10 -5.34
CA LYS A 132 8.45 18.18 -5.60
C LYS A 132 7.04 17.79 -5.15
N HIS A 133 6.61 16.57 -5.44
CA HIS A 133 5.31 16.06 -5.02
C HIS A 133 5.26 15.79 -3.50
N ALA A 134 6.18 14.96 -2.99
CA ALA A 134 6.18 14.49 -1.61
C ALA A 134 6.34 15.63 -0.58
N LEU A 135 7.07 16.68 -0.93
CA LEU A 135 7.34 17.83 -0.07
C LEU A 135 6.64 19.10 -0.56
N SER A 136 5.55 18.97 -1.33
CA SER A 136 4.83 20.10 -1.92
C SER A 136 4.40 21.16 -0.90
N ALA A 137 4.08 20.76 0.33
CA ALA A 137 3.70 21.64 1.43
C ALA A 137 4.85 22.47 2.03
N LEU A 138 6.12 22.13 1.77
CA LEU A 138 7.28 22.86 2.29
C LEU A 138 7.70 24.01 1.35
N PRO A 139 8.07 25.19 1.89
CA PRO A 139 8.66 26.26 1.09
C PRO A 139 10.10 25.94 0.69
N TYR A 140 10.61 26.64 -0.33
CA TYR A 140 12.05 26.74 -0.55
C TYR A 140 12.66 27.66 0.52
N PRO A 141 13.84 27.36 1.09
CA PRO A 141 14.78 26.28 0.77
C PRO A 141 14.58 24.95 1.53
N ALA A 142 13.66 24.89 2.50
CA ALA A 142 13.44 23.71 3.35
C ALA A 142 13.17 22.43 2.54
N LYS A 143 12.40 22.54 1.45
CA LYS A 143 12.14 21.45 0.50
C LYS A 143 13.40 20.76 -0.03
N VAL A 144 14.46 21.53 -0.30
CA VAL A 144 15.72 20.99 -0.84
C VAL A 144 16.47 20.25 0.26
N ALA A 145 16.59 20.85 1.46
CA ALA A 145 17.31 20.25 2.58
C ALA A 145 16.65 18.94 3.05
N VAL A 146 15.33 18.96 3.29
CA VAL A 146 14.57 17.76 3.68
C VAL A 146 14.59 16.71 2.58
N GLY A 147 14.44 17.14 1.32
CA GLY A 147 14.55 16.23 0.18
C GLY A 147 15.90 15.54 0.10
N TYR A 148 17.00 16.25 0.34
CA TYR A 148 18.34 15.66 0.29
C TYR A 148 18.57 14.67 1.44
N TYR A 149 18.05 14.97 2.63
CA TYR A 149 18.05 14.04 3.75
C TYR A 149 17.30 12.74 3.42
N ILE A 150 16.10 12.83 2.84
CA ILE A 150 15.31 11.65 2.43
C ILE A 150 16.05 10.85 1.36
N TYR A 151 16.61 11.53 0.34
CA TYR A 151 17.42 10.88 -0.69
C TYR A 151 18.54 10.03 -0.10
N ARG A 152 19.33 10.58 0.82
CA ARG A 152 20.44 9.87 1.46
C ARG A 152 19.96 8.63 2.20
N ARG A 153 18.88 8.75 2.97
CA ARG A 153 18.30 7.64 3.72
C ARG A 153 17.73 6.54 2.80
N GLN A 154 17.05 6.94 1.72
CA GLN A 154 16.54 5.98 0.73
C GLN A 154 17.69 5.26 0.03
N ARG A 155 18.75 5.98 -0.34
CA ARG A 155 19.94 5.39 -0.96
C ARG A 155 20.63 4.39 -0.01
N GLU A 156 20.81 4.74 1.25
CA GLU A 156 21.39 3.82 2.24
C GLU A 156 20.52 2.56 2.42
N MET A 157 19.21 2.73 2.58
CA MET A 157 18.25 1.63 2.71
C MET A 157 18.27 0.69 1.50
N LEU A 158 18.25 1.24 0.28
CA LEU A 158 18.29 0.45 -0.96
C LEU A 158 19.63 -0.24 -1.17
N TYR A 159 20.74 0.31 -0.67
CA TYR A 159 22.04 -0.36 -0.71
C TYR A 159 22.11 -1.52 0.29
N ASN A 160 21.65 -1.30 1.52
CA ASN A 160 21.63 -2.33 2.56
C ASN A 160 20.65 -3.47 2.23
N GLN A 161 19.52 -3.15 1.61
CA GLN A 161 18.57 -4.15 1.12
C GLN A 161 19.10 -4.91 -0.12
N GLY A 162 19.93 -4.26 -0.94
CA GLY A 162 20.62 -4.87 -2.08
C GLY A 162 20.24 -4.31 -3.46
N THR A 163 19.12 -3.59 -3.58
CA THR A 163 18.66 -3.01 -4.85
C THR A 163 19.72 -2.14 -5.55
N LEU A 164 20.48 -1.33 -4.80
CA LEU A 164 21.52 -0.46 -5.39
C LEU A 164 22.83 -1.19 -5.74
N ARG A 165 22.87 -2.52 -5.64
CA ARG A 165 23.99 -3.33 -6.14
C ARG A 165 23.83 -3.71 -7.61
N PHE A 166 22.63 -3.56 -8.16
CA PHE A 166 22.32 -3.87 -9.54
C PHE A 166 22.50 -2.65 -10.44
N THR A 167 22.74 -2.91 -11.72
CA THR A 167 22.72 -1.91 -12.79
C THR A 167 21.29 -1.48 -13.10
N LEU A 168 21.14 -0.33 -13.77
CA LEU A 168 19.81 0.15 -14.21
C LEU A 168 19.11 -0.81 -15.17
N GLU A 169 19.88 -1.49 -16.03
CA GLU A 169 19.35 -2.47 -16.98
C GLU A 169 18.81 -3.71 -16.26
N GLU A 170 19.56 -4.25 -15.29
CA GLU A 170 19.10 -5.36 -14.44
C GLU A 170 17.85 -4.98 -13.65
N LEU A 171 17.80 -3.78 -13.04
CA LEU A 171 16.63 -3.31 -12.32
C LEU A 171 15.39 -3.17 -13.22
N LYS A 172 15.57 -2.69 -14.45
CA LYS A 172 14.50 -2.66 -15.44
C LYS A 172 14.00 -4.07 -15.75
N GLY A 173 14.92 -5.01 -16.01
CA GLY A 173 14.59 -6.41 -16.24
C GLY A 173 13.83 -7.04 -15.07
N PHE A 174 14.26 -6.82 -13.83
CA PHE A 174 13.57 -7.36 -12.65
C PHE A 174 12.17 -6.76 -12.44
N LYS A 175 11.97 -5.48 -12.75
CA LYS A 175 10.63 -4.87 -12.73
C LYS A 175 9.72 -5.50 -13.78
N GLU A 176 10.21 -5.64 -15.01
CA GLU A 176 9.48 -6.26 -16.12
C GLU A 176 9.14 -7.72 -15.81
N GLU A 177 10.06 -8.48 -15.23
CA GLU A 177 9.87 -9.86 -14.79
C GLU A 177 8.69 -9.96 -13.80
N VAL A 178 8.70 -9.15 -12.74
CA VAL A 178 7.62 -9.16 -11.73
C VAL A 178 6.26 -8.86 -12.38
N TRP A 179 6.18 -7.80 -13.19
CA TRP A 179 4.92 -7.43 -13.85
C TRP A 179 4.46 -8.47 -14.85
N THR A 180 5.38 -9.10 -15.57
CA THR A 180 5.08 -10.19 -16.51
C THR A 180 4.50 -11.39 -15.78
N SER A 181 5.13 -11.84 -14.69
CA SER A 181 4.61 -12.97 -13.89
C SER A 181 3.22 -12.69 -13.31
N ILE A 182 2.97 -11.46 -12.82
CA ILE A 182 1.64 -11.05 -12.37
C ILE A 182 0.64 -11.05 -13.53
N SER A 183 1.03 -10.51 -14.70
CA SER A 183 0.19 -10.46 -15.89
C SER A 183 -0.21 -11.86 -16.37
N GLU A 184 0.74 -12.78 -16.44
CA GLU A 184 0.51 -14.18 -16.81
C GLU A 184 -0.45 -14.87 -15.84
N LEU A 185 -0.28 -14.66 -14.53
CA LEU A 185 -1.20 -15.14 -13.52
C LEU A 185 -2.61 -14.59 -13.75
N LEU A 186 -2.76 -13.27 -13.97
CA LEU A 186 -4.06 -12.65 -14.21
C LEU A 186 -4.73 -13.13 -15.50
N VAL A 187 -3.97 -13.32 -16.58
CA VAL A 187 -4.48 -13.88 -17.85
C VAL A 187 -5.01 -15.30 -17.62
N SER A 188 -4.26 -16.12 -16.88
CA SER A 188 -4.69 -17.47 -16.51
C SER A 188 -5.98 -17.46 -15.69
N ARG A 189 -6.11 -16.54 -14.71
CA ARG A 189 -7.35 -16.42 -13.89
C ARG A 189 -8.53 -15.90 -14.70
N LYS A 190 -8.31 -14.92 -15.58
CA LYS A 190 -9.35 -14.38 -16.45
C LYS A 190 -9.91 -15.45 -17.38
N ALA A 191 -9.05 -16.33 -17.92
CA ALA A 191 -9.49 -17.42 -18.80
C ALA A 191 -10.36 -18.47 -18.09
N GLN A 192 -10.23 -18.59 -16.76
CA GLN A 192 -11.04 -19.51 -15.94
C GLN A 192 -12.38 -18.90 -15.53
N LYS A 193 -12.52 -17.57 -15.61
CA LYS A 193 -13.76 -16.89 -15.24
C LYS A 193 -14.83 -17.09 -16.32
N GLN A 194 -16.03 -17.46 -15.88
CA GLN A 194 -17.23 -17.48 -16.70
C GLN A 194 -18.03 -16.19 -16.48
N GLY A 195 -18.46 -15.54 -17.58
CA GLY A 195 -19.28 -14.34 -17.55
C GLY A 195 -18.53 -13.02 -17.32
N ASP A 196 -19.27 -11.93 -17.35
CA ASP A 196 -18.74 -10.57 -17.22
C ASP A 196 -18.43 -10.16 -15.76
N GLY A 197 -17.67 -9.09 -15.58
CA GLY A 197 -17.35 -8.48 -14.27
C GLY A 197 -15.92 -8.76 -13.76
N PRO A 198 -15.60 -8.41 -12.51
CA PRO A 198 -14.26 -8.54 -11.95
C PRO A 198 -13.84 -10.00 -11.73
N PHE A 199 -12.53 -10.26 -11.79
CA PHE A 199 -11.92 -11.53 -11.40
C PHE A 199 -10.78 -11.25 -10.42
N TRP A 200 -10.44 -12.26 -9.61
CA TRP A 200 -9.50 -12.12 -8.50
C TRP A 200 -8.20 -12.88 -8.77
N VAL A 201 -7.10 -12.45 -8.12
CA VAL A 201 -5.73 -12.94 -8.31
C VAL A 201 -5.61 -14.46 -8.10
N LEU A 202 -6.41 -15.02 -7.19
CA LEU A 202 -6.44 -16.46 -6.93
C LEU A 202 -7.56 -17.21 -7.67
N GLY A 203 -8.34 -16.51 -8.51
CA GLY A 203 -9.43 -17.10 -9.30
C GLY A 203 -10.65 -17.57 -8.50
N GLY A 204 -10.82 -17.11 -7.25
CA GLY A 204 -12.03 -17.37 -6.45
C GLY A 204 -13.20 -16.45 -6.85
N GLU A 205 -14.32 -16.58 -6.13
CA GLU A 205 -15.50 -15.69 -6.28
C GLU A 205 -15.34 -14.37 -5.52
N GLU A 206 -14.55 -14.37 -4.43
CA GLU A 206 -14.32 -13.24 -3.54
C GLU A 206 -12.84 -12.79 -3.57
N PRO A 207 -12.55 -11.51 -3.26
CA PRO A 207 -11.19 -11.00 -3.20
C PRO A 207 -10.43 -11.59 -2.00
N THR A 208 -9.11 -11.61 -2.15
CA THR A 208 -8.16 -12.02 -1.11
C THR A 208 -7.29 -10.85 -0.68
N GLU A 209 -6.44 -11.04 0.34
CA GLU A 209 -5.47 -10.01 0.72
C GLU A 209 -4.53 -9.68 -0.44
N ALA A 210 -4.15 -10.65 -1.27
CA ALA A 210 -3.35 -10.44 -2.48
C ALA A 210 -4.00 -9.47 -3.48
N ASP A 211 -5.33 -9.49 -3.61
CA ASP A 211 -6.06 -8.56 -4.48
C ASP A 211 -5.93 -7.11 -3.99
N ALA A 212 -6.03 -6.89 -2.67
CA ALA A 212 -5.85 -5.57 -2.08
C ALA A 212 -4.43 -5.04 -2.31
N VAL A 213 -3.42 -5.90 -2.13
CA VAL A 213 -2.01 -5.55 -2.39
C VAL A 213 -1.80 -5.22 -3.86
N LEU A 214 -2.20 -6.12 -4.77
CA LEU A 214 -2.01 -5.92 -6.20
C LEU A 214 -2.67 -4.63 -6.69
N PHE A 215 -3.92 -4.40 -6.28
CA PHE A 215 -4.62 -3.17 -6.60
C PHE A 215 -3.86 -1.93 -6.10
N GLY A 216 -3.33 -1.97 -4.87
CA GLY A 216 -2.54 -0.89 -4.30
C GLY A 216 -1.29 -0.57 -5.11
N PHE A 217 -0.56 -1.59 -5.55
CA PHE A 217 0.64 -1.43 -6.38
C PHE A 217 0.34 -0.96 -7.79
N LEU A 218 -0.67 -1.52 -8.46
CA LEU A 218 -1.09 -1.06 -9.79
C LEU A 218 -1.53 0.40 -9.77
N ALA A 219 -2.44 0.75 -8.86
CA ALA A 219 -2.96 2.12 -8.76
C ALA A 219 -1.83 3.11 -8.44
N ALA A 220 -0.96 2.79 -7.46
CA ALA A 220 0.14 3.68 -7.09
C ALA A 220 1.17 3.86 -8.21
N SER A 221 1.44 2.83 -9.01
CA SER A 221 2.34 2.93 -10.16
C SER A 221 1.71 3.73 -11.31
N LEU A 222 0.41 3.58 -11.58
CA LEU A 222 -0.27 4.30 -12.66
C LEU A 222 -0.47 5.79 -12.39
N VAL A 223 -0.62 6.20 -11.13
CA VAL A 223 -0.84 7.62 -10.78
C VAL A 223 0.44 8.38 -10.39
N CYS A 224 1.56 7.67 -10.26
CA CYS A 224 2.85 8.28 -9.94
C CYS A 224 3.47 8.85 -11.21
N SER A 225 3.83 10.14 -11.19
CA SER A 225 4.50 10.80 -12.31
C SER A 225 6.02 10.85 -12.17
N ALA A 226 6.54 10.28 -11.09
CA ALA A 226 7.95 10.05 -10.81
C ALA A 226 8.26 8.55 -10.92
#